data_AF-A0A524PYR5-F1
#
_entry.id   AF-A0A524PYR5-F1
#
_cell.length_a   1.000
_cell.length_b   1.000
_cell.length_c   1.000
_cell.angle_alpha   90.00
_cell.angle_beta   90.00
_cell.angle_gamma   90.00
#
_symmetry.space_group_name_H-M   'P 1'
#
loop_
_entity.id
_entity.type
_entity.pdbx_description
1 polymer ?
#
loop_
_entity_poly.entity_id
_entity_poly.type
_entity_poly.pdbx_seq_one_letter_code
_entity_poly.pdbx_strand_id
1 'polypeptide(L)'
;MVDEIFLNFLRSNEPLRASCMLYACGPRPMLKAVAAIARDHNIKGFASLEENMACGFGACLGCAVETVHGYKRVCKEGPVFPIEEIAW
;
A
#
# COMPACT_ATOMS: atom_id res chain seq x y z
N MET A 1 5.86 -17.57 -3.96
CA MET A 1 5.52 -16.18 -4.38
C MET A 1 5.88 -15.24 -3.22
N VAL A 2 6.08 -13.93 -3.43
CA VAL A 2 6.67 -13.03 -2.38
C VAL A 2 5.77 -12.91 -1.14
N ASP A 3 4.47 -13.02 -1.33
CA ASP A 3 3.42 -13.15 -0.31
C ASP A 3 3.60 -14.38 0.61
N GLU A 4 3.97 -15.55 0.08
CA GLU A 4 4.21 -16.76 0.90
C GLU A 4 5.41 -16.59 1.85
N ILE A 5 6.50 -15.99 1.36
CA ILE A 5 7.69 -15.73 2.19
C ILE A 5 7.31 -14.79 3.33
N PHE A 6 6.55 -13.75 3.01
CA PHE A 6 6.10 -12.78 3.99
C PHE A 6 5.13 -13.38 5.02
N LEU A 7 4.19 -14.23 4.60
CA LEU A 7 3.30 -14.97 5.51
C LEU A 7 4.08 -15.91 6.43
N ASN A 8 5.08 -16.62 5.91
CA ASN A 8 5.93 -17.47 6.73
C ASN A 8 6.72 -16.66 7.76
N PHE A 9 7.23 -15.49 7.38
CA PHE A 9 7.89 -14.56 8.30
C PHE A 9 6.95 -14.12 9.42
N LEU A 10 5.72 -13.72 9.10
CA LEU A 10 4.71 -13.33 10.10
C LEU A 10 4.28 -14.49 11.01
N ARG A 11 4.28 -15.73 10.52
CA ARG A 11 3.99 -16.93 11.32
C ARG A 11 5.12 -17.25 12.31
N SER A 12 6.36 -17.17 11.86
CA SER A 12 7.53 -17.40 12.71
C SER A 12 7.78 -16.29 13.74
N ASN A 13 7.13 -15.13 13.60
CA ASN A 13 7.29 -13.97 14.46
C ASN A 13 5.94 -13.43 14.99
N GLU A 14 5.09 -14.33 15.48
CA GLU A 14 3.75 -13.98 15.98
C GLU A 14 3.71 -12.81 16.98
N PRO A 15 4.66 -12.64 17.93
CA PRO A 15 4.67 -11.50 18.85
C PRO A 15 4.79 -10.14 18.14
N LEU A 16 5.41 -10.07 16.96
CA LEU A 16 5.62 -8.81 16.23
C LEU A 16 4.32 -8.27 15.64
N ARG A 17 3.30 -9.10 15.39
CA ARG A 17 2.06 -8.67 14.72
C ARG A 17 1.33 -7.55 15.48
N ALA A 18 1.41 -7.54 16.81
CA ALA A 18 0.77 -6.53 17.65
C ALA A 18 1.57 -5.22 17.75
N SER A 19 2.83 -5.20 17.30
CA SER A 19 3.76 -4.08 17.51
C SER A 19 4.52 -3.65 16.26
N CYS A 20 4.16 -4.15 15.08
CA CYS A 20 4.84 -3.82 13.82
C CYS A 20 3.97 -2.95 12.90
N MET A 21 4.64 -2.25 11.99
CA MET A 21 4.04 -1.44 10.94
C MET A 21 4.55 -1.97 9.60
N LEU A 22 3.66 -2.14 8.64
CA LEU A 22 4.02 -2.58 7.31
C LEU A 22 4.31 -1.40 6.40
N TYR A 23 5.37 -1.52 5.62
CA TYR A 23 5.70 -0.59 4.55
C TYR A 23 5.98 -1.41 3.30
N ALA A 24 5.32 -1.07 2.20
CA ALA A 24 5.47 -1.77 0.94
C ALA A 24 5.58 -0.79 -0.24
N CYS A 25 6.42 -1.14 -1.20
CA CYS A 25 6.50 -0.51 -2.51
C CYS A 25 6.63 -1.63 -3.56
N GLY A 26 6.11 -1.40 -4.76
CA GLY A 26 6.20 -2.36 -5.85
C GLY A 26 4.93 -2.44 -6.68
N PRO A 27 4.80 -3.46 -7.55
CA PRO A 27 3.70 -3.56 -8.49
C PRO A 27 2.33 -3.59 -7.79
N ARG A 28 1.32 -2.95 -8.40
CA ARG A 28 -0.04 -2.88 -7.84
C ARG A 28 -0.63 -4.24 -7.41
N PRO A 29 -0.47 -5.35 -8.16
CA PRO A 29 -0.94 -6.67 -7.71
C PRO A 29 -0.24 -7.16 -6.43
N MET A 30 1.05 -6.87 -6.27
CA MET A 30 1.80 -7.21 -5.07
C MET A 30 1.31 -6.39 -3.87
N LEU A 31 1.13 -5.09 -4.05
CA LEU A 31 0.62 -4.21 -3.00
C LEU A 31 -0.81 -4.59 -2.57
N LYS A 32 -1.66 -5.01 -3.52
CA LYS A 32 -2.99 -5.57 -3.24
C LYS A 32 -2.93 -6.84 -2.39
N ALA A 33 -1.98 -7.75 -2.67
CA ALA A 33 -1.77 -8.93 -1.85
C ALA A 33 -1.29 -8.57 -0.43
N VAL A 34 -0.33 -7.64 -0.31
CA VAL A 34 0.12 -7.13 1.00
C VAL A 34 -1.02 -6.49 1.77
N ALA A 35 -1.91 -5.74 1.09
CA ALA A 35 -3.08 -5.13 1.70
C ALA A 35 -4.07 -6.15 2.27
N ALA A 36 -4.28 -7.27 1.57
CA ALA A 36 -5.09 -8.38 2.07
C ALA A 36 -4.44 -9.00 3.32
N ILE A 37 -3.14 -9.28 3.29
CA ILE A 37 -2.41 -9.85 4.43
C ILE A 37 -2.46 -8.91 5.65
N ALA A 38 -2.24 -7.61 5.44
CA ALA A 38 -2.30 -6.60 6.49
C ALA A 38 -3.69 -6.58 7.16
N ARG A 39 -4.75 -6.64 6.36
CA ARG A 39 -6.14 -6.71 6.83
C ARG A 39 -6.43 -7.98 7.63
N ASP A 40 -6.06 -9.14 7.08
CA ASP A 40 -6.35 -10.45 7.69
C ASP A 40 -5.63 -10.66 9.03
N HIS A 41 -4.47 -10.02 9.19
CA HIS A 41 -3.67 -10.07 10.42
C HIS A 41 -3.82 -8.83 11.31
N ASN A 42 -4.71 -7.89 10.97
CA ASN A 42 -4.94 -6.63 11.68
C ASN A 42 -3.65 -5.81 11.92
N ILE A 43 -2.78 -5.74 10.92
CA ILE A 43 -1.51 -5.00 10.94
C ILE A 43 -1.70 -3.70 10.17
N LYS A 44 -1.33 -2.58 10.77
CA LYS A 44 -1.36 -1.27 10.09
C LYS A 44 -0.22 -1.17 9.07
N GLY A 45 -0.43 -0.42 7.99
CA GLY A 45 0.64 -0.23 7.04
C GLY A 45 0.42 0.86 6.01
N PHE A 46 1.49 1.10 5.25
CA PHE A 46 1.54 2.11 4.20
C PHE A 46 2.06 1.49 2.90
N ALA A 47 1.49 1.94 1.78
CA ALA A 47 1.92 1.57 0.45
C ALA A 47 2.43 2.82 -0.28
N SER A 48 3.63 2.72 -0.84
CA SER A 48 4.14 3.68 -1.81
C SER A 48 3.61 3.28 -3.18
N LEU A 49 2.73 4.10 -3.75
CA LEU A 49 2.17 3.87 -5.07
C LEU A 49 3.07 4.45 -6.15
N GLU A 50 3.16 3.72 -7.25
CA GLU A 50 3.81 4.16 -8.48
C GLU A 50 2.73 4.25 -9.55
N GLU A 51 2.50 5.46 -10.06
CA GLU A 51 1.55 5.74 -11.14
C GLU A 51 2.24 6.59 -12.20
N ASN A 52 1.69 6.59 -13.41
CA ASN A 52 2.26 7.40 -14.49
C ASN A 52 2.12 8.91 -14.16
N MET A 53 3.25 9.60 -14.09
CA MET A 53 3.30 11.03 -13.78
C MET A 53 3.78 11.82 -14.99
N ALA A 54 2.93 12.69 -15.55
CA ALA A 54 3.35 13.63 -16.58
C ALA A 54 3.90 14.94 -15.97
N CYS A 55 3.12 15.60 -15.10
CA CYS A 55 3.51 16.88 -14.52
C CYS A 55 4.33 16.78 -13.23
N GLY A 56 4.08 15.78 -12.36
CA GLY A 56 4.76 15.64 -11.07
C GLY A 56 4.41 16.66 -9.97
N PHE A 57 3.66 17.73 -10.26
CA PHE A 57 3.29 18.77 -9.26
C PHE A 57 1.78 18.95 -9.07
N GLY A 58 0.96 18.06 -9.64
CA GLY A 58 -0.47 17.94 -9.36
C GLY A 58 -1.43 18.59 -10.38
N ALA A 59 -0.93 19.17 -11.46
CA ALA A 59 -1.78 19.86 -12.45
C ALA A 59 -2.49 18.92 -13.44
N CYS A 60 -1.81 17.86 -13.93
CA CYS A 60 -2.33 17.04 -15.03
C CYS A 60 -3.32 15.94 -14.64
N LEU A 61 -3.45 15.64 -13.34
CA LEU A 61 -4.27 14.53 -12.80
C LEU A 61 -3.93 13.11 -13.31
N GLY A 62 -2.89 12.93 -14.14
CA GLY A 62 -2.54 11.62 -14.71
C GLY A 62 -2.10 10.56 -13.69
N CYS A 63 -1.71 10.98 -12.49
CA CYS A 63 -1.35 10.08 -11.38
C CYS A 63 -2.47 9.97 -10.33
N ALA A 64 -3.72 10.20 -10.72
CA ALA A 64 -4.86 10.04 -9.82
C ALA A 64 -5.08 8.55 -9.48
N VAL A 65 -5.32 8.27 -8.21
CA VAL A 65 -5.66 6.96 -7.66
C VAL A 65 -6.96 7.06 -6.90
N GLU A 66 -7.77 6.02 -6.97
CA GLU A 66 -9.01 5.93 -6.22
C GLU A 66 -8.72 5.50 -4.78
N THR A 67 -9.25 6.27 -3.83
CA THR A 67 -9.22 5.95 -2.40
C THR A 67 -10.65 5.88 -1.86
N VAL A 68 -10.83 5.35 -0.66
CA VAL A 68 -12.14 5.29 0.02
C VAL A 68 -12.75 6.68 0.29
N HIS A 69 -11.98 7.75 0.11
CA HIS A 69 -12.40 9.15 0.27
C HIS A 69 -12.48 9.90 -1.08
N GLY A 70 -12.46 9.18 -2.21
CA GLY A 70 -12.44 9.75 -3.55
C GLY A 70 -11.05 9.73 -4.18
N TYR A 71 -10.89 10.40 -5.32
CA TYR A 71 -9.61 10.42 -6.03
C TYR A 71 -8.57 11.33 -5.36
N LYS A 72 -7.35 10.82 -5.21
CA LYS A 72 -6.16 11.56 -4.76
C LYS A 72 -5.03 11.41 -5.78
N ARG A 73 -4.08 12.36 -5.84
CA ARG A 73 -2.94 12.30 -6.76
C ARG A 73 -1.71 11.76 -6.04
N VAL A 74 -1.06 10.77 -6.64
CA VAL A 74 0.17 10.19 -6.09
C VAL A 74 1.27 11.25 -5.97
N CYS A 75 1.40 12.18 -6.93
CA CYS A 75 2.46 13.19 -6.91
C CYS A 75 2.24 14.36 -5.93
N LYS A 76 1.05 14.51 -5.34
CA LYS A 76 0.68 15.68 -4.52
C LYS A 76 0.17 15.30 -3.13
N GLU A 77 -0.78 14.38 -3.08
CA GLU A 77 -1.32 13.84 -1.83
C GLU A 77 -0.54 12.59 -1.35
N GLY A 78 0.10 11.87 -2.29
CA GLY A 78 0.94 10.71 -2.02
C GLY A 78 2.44 11.05 -1.93
N PRO A 79 3.35 10.14 -2.34
CA PRO A 79 3.10 8.83 -2.97
C PRO A 79 2.76 7.71 -1.98
N VAL A 80 2.91 7.98 -0.67
CA VAL A 80 2.70 7.00 0.40
C VAL A 80 1.33 7.19 1.01
N PHE A 81 0.51 6.15 0.98
CA PHE A 81 -0.85 6.14 1.52
C PHE A 81 -1.02 5.04 2.57
N PRO A 82 -1.91 5.20 3.56
CA PRO A 82 -2.37 4.07 4.37
C PRO A 82 -2.93 2.99 3.45
N ILE A 83 -2.56 1.74 3.70
CA ILE A 83 -2.93 0.60 2.85
C ILE A 83 -4.45 0.44 2.80
N GLU A 84 -5.13 0.68 3.90
CA GLU A 84 -6.59 0.65 4.02
C GLU A 84 -7.30 1.78 3.27
N GLU A 85 -6.59 2.84 2.90
CA GLU A 85 -7.18 3.99 2.20
C GLU A 85 -7.38 3.71 0.70
N ILE A 86 -6.54 2.87 0.10
CA ILE A 86 -6.53 2.60 -1.34
C ILE A 86 -7.66 1.66 -1.75
N ALA A 87 -8.37 2.01 -2.82
CA ALA A 87 -9.31 1.11 -3.48
C ALA A 87 -8.54 0.11 -4.38
N TRP A 88 -8.21 -1.06 -3.83
CA TRP A 88 -7.37 -2.09 -4.46
C TRP A 88 -8.06 -2.92 -5.54
#